data_AF-A0A967XXP8-F1
#
_entry.id   AF-A0A967XXP8-F1
#
_cell.length_a   1.000
_cell.length_b   1.000
_cell.length_c   1.000
_cell.angle_alpha   90.00
_cell.angle_beta   90.00
_cell.angle_gamma   90.00
#
_symmetry.space_group_name_H-M   'P 1'
#
loop_
_entity.id
_entity.type
_entity.pdbx_description
1 polymer ?
#
loop_
_entity_poly.entity_id
_entity_poly.type
_entity_poly.pdbx_seq_one_letter_code
_entity_poly.pdbx_strand_id
1 'polypeptide(L)'
;FQLAIEEVNGNGGINGRLVEGNVRDVSMHKETALHAVRNLSAEKVSAIIGPMTSQTAVAILPEINRLKIPLISPTASTNQLSGQDDYFFRVYYTNAQAAQLLA
;
A
#
# COMPACT_ATOMS: atom_id res chain seq x y z
N PHE A 1 -5.23 -1.52 -11.95
CA PHE A 1 -6.03 -1.05 -10.80
C PHE A 1 -7.50 -0.98 -11.15
N GLN A 2 -7.91 -0.10 -12.07
CA GLN A 2 -9.32 0.07 -12.46
C GLN A 2 -10.01 -1.24 -12.90
N LEU A 3 -9.37 -2.03 -13.76
CA LEU A 3 -9.91 -3.32 -14.21
C LEU A 3 -10.23 -4.29 -13.04
N ALA A 4 -9.39 -4.31 -11.99
CA ALA A 4 -9.62 -5.18 -10.83
C ALA A 4 -10.83 -4.70 -10.00
N ILE A 5 -11.06 -3.40 -9.92
CA ILE A 5 -12.26 -2.84 -9.27
C ILE A 5 -13.51 -3.21 -10.07
N GLU A 6 -13.45 -3.05 -11.40
CA GLU A 6 -14.56 -3.40 -12.30
C GLU A 6 -14.90 -4.88 -12.23
N GLU A 7 -13.89 -5.76 -12.20
CA GLU A 7 -14.10 -7.21 -12.06
C GLU A 7 -14.75 -7.56 -10.71
N VAL A 8 -14.24 -7.02 -9.61
CA VAL A 8 -14.82 -7.25 -8.27
C VAL A 8 -16.26 -6.75 -8.20
N ASN A 9 -16.52 -5.54 -8.71
CA ASN A 9 -17.85 -4.95 -8.70
C ASN A 9 -18.82 -5.68 -9.66
N GLY A 10 -18.33 -6.14 -10.81
CA GLY A 10 -19.09 -6.97 -11.75
C GLY A 10 -19.52 -8.30 -11.14
N ASN A 11 -18.76 -8.82 -10.18
CA ASN A 11 -19.08 -10.03 -9.41
C ASN A 11 -19.93 -9.74 -8.15
N GLY A 12 -20.52 -8.55 -8.01
CA GLY A 12 -21.39 -8.19 -6.89
C GLY A 12 -20.66 -7.52 -5.70
N GLY A 13 -19.40 -7.16 -5.87
CA GLY A 13 -18.60 -6.46 -4.86
C GLY A 13 -18.14 -7.36 -3.72
N ILE A 14 -17.66 -6.75 -2.63
CA ILE A 14 -17.18 -7.46 -1.44
C ILE A 14 -18.30 -7.47 -0.41
N ASN A 15 -18.83 -8.65 -0.08
CA ASN A 15 -19.98 -8.82 0.81
C ASN A 15 -21.18 -7.93 0.39
N GLY A 16 -21.43 -7.82 -0.92
CA GLY A 16 -22.51 -6.99 -1.49
C GLY A 16 -22.24 -5.49 -1.50
N ARG A 17 -21.02 -5.04 -1.16
CA ARG A 17 -20.61 -3.63 -1.20
C ARG A 17 -19.68 -3.39 -2.38
N LEU A 18 -19.99 -2.37 -3.18
CA LEU A 18 -19.14 -1.95 -4.28
C LEU A 18 -17.86 -1.30 -3.76
N VAL A 19 -16.76 -1.56 -4.46
CA VAL A 19 -15.44 -0.99 -4.19
C VAL A 19 -15.26 0.28 -5.01
N GLU A 20 -14.75 1.33 -4.39
CA GLU A 20 -14.36 2.58 -5.03
C GLU A 20 -12.83 2.78 -4.87
N GLY A 21 -12.19 3.26 -5.94
CA GLY A 21 -10.75 3.48 -5.97
C GLY A 21 -10.40 4.96 -6.07
N ASN A 22 -9.81 5.52 -5.01
CA ASN A 22 -9.34 6.91 -4.99
C ASN A 22 -7.84 6.96 -5.28
N VAL A 23 -7.48 7.44 -6.48
CA VAL A 23 -6.08 7.47 -6.94
C VAL A 23 -5.44 8.81 -6.60
N ARG A 24 -4.20 8.78 -6.08
CA ARG A 24 -3.36 9.97 -5.87
C ARG A 24 -2.02 9.75 -6.55
N ASP A 25 -1.59 10.73 -7.34
CA ASP A 25 -0.21 10.78 -7.81
C ASP A 25 0.68 11.31 -6.68
N VAL A 26 1.69 10.54 -6.33
CA VAL A 26 2.63 10.85 -5.25
C VAL A 26 3.95 11.41 -5.78
N SER A 27 4.10 11.62 -7.09
CA SER A 27 5.37 11.99 -7.72
C SER A 27 6.53 11.09 -7.21
N MET A 28 7.78 11.55 -7.29
CA MET A 28 8.94 10.87 -6.70
C MET A 28 9.41 11.52 -5.38
N HIS A 29 8.53 12.25 -4.69
CA HIS A 29 8.88 13.00 -3.47
C HIS A 29 8.19 12.44 -2.24
N LYS A 30 8.85 12.58 -1.09
CA LYS A 30 8.35 12.05 0.19
C LYS A 30 7.16 12.87 0.69
N GLU A 31 7.21 14.17 0.52
CA GLU A 31 6.26 15.14 1.02
C GLU A 31 4.90 14.97 0.34
N THR A 32 4.91 14.75 -0.98
CA THR A 32 3.72 14.45 -1.78
C THR A 32 3.09 13.12 -1.38
N ALA A 33 3.90 12.10 -1.06
CA ALA A 33 3.38 10.83 -0.55
C ALA A 33 2.70 10.97 0.82
N LEU A 34 3.30 11.72 1.76
CA LEU A 34 2.68 11.99 3.07
C LEU A 34 1.38 12.79 2.93
N HIS A 35 1.35 13.77 2.03
CA HIS A 35 0.13 14.53 1.74
C HIS A 35 -0.98 13.64 1.15
N ALA A 36 -0.63 12.76 0.21
CA ALA A 36 -1.57 11.80 -0.35
C ALA A 36 -2.15 10.86 0.70
N VAL A 37 -1.32 10.33 1.61
CA VAL A 37 -1.79 9.48 2.73
C VAL A 37 -2.80 10.23 3.60
N ARG A 38 -2.52 11.49 3.95
CA ARG A 38 -3.42 12.32 4.77
C ARG A 38 -4.74 12.61 4.05
N ASN A 39 -4.71 12.88 2.75
CA ASN A 39 -5.92 13.12 1.96
C ASN A 39 -6.79 11.85 1.89
N LEU A 40 -6.18 10.71 1.58
CA LEU A 40 -6.89 9.43 1.56
C LEU A 40 -7.47 9.09 2.94
N SER A 41 -6.74 9.39 4.01
CA SER A 41 -7.26 9.25 5.38
C SER A 41 -8.46 10.16 5.65
N ALA A 42 -8.44 11.42 5.20
CA ALA A 42 -9.56 12.35 5.34
C ALA A 42 -10.80 11.88 4.56
N GLU A 43 -10.59 11.19 3.43
CA GLU A 43 -11.63 10.52 2.63
C GLU A 43 -12.10 9.19 3.25
N LYS A 44 -11.55 8.80 4.40
CA LYS A 44 -11.95 7.60 5.17
C LYS A 44 -11.79 6.30 4.37
N VAL A 45 -10.73 6.18 3.58
CA VAL A 45 -10.42 4.93 2.89
C VAL A 45 -10.20 3.79 3.88
N SER A 46 -10.59 2.57 3.48
CA SER A 46 -10.41 1.38 4.32
C SER A 46 -9.00 0.79 4.26
N ALA A 47 -8.27 1.04 3.17
CA ALA A 47 -6.90 0.61 2.96
C ALA A 47 -6.23 1.48 1.88
N ILE A 48 -4.91 1.48 1.83
CA ILE A 48 -4.12 2.14 0.79
C ILE A 48 -3.31 1.07 0.05
N ILE A 49 -3.40 1.06 -1.27
CA ILE A 49 -2.55 0.21 -2.14
C ILE A 49 -1.44 1.08 -2.70
N GLY A 50 -0.19 0.66 -2.48
CA GLY A 50 1.02 1.42 -2.72
C GLY A 50 1.89 1.48 -1.46
N PRO A 51 3.02 2.22 -1.48
CA PRO A 51 3.63 2.83 -2.66
C PRO A 51 4.40 1.80 -3.49
N MET A 52 4.89 2.22 -4.66
CA MET A 52 5.63 1.36 -5.59
C MET A 52 7.12 1.22 -5.27
N THR A 53 7.67 2.04 -4.37
CA THR A 53 9.10 2.01 -4.02
C THR A 53 9.28 1.70 -2.54
N SER A 54 10.33 0.92 -2.25
CA SER A 54 10.73 0.61 -0.87
C SER A 54 11.02 1.88 -0.07
N GLN A 55 11.64 2.88 -0.68
CA GLN A 55 12.00 4.14 -0.02
C GLN A 55 10.76 4.91 0.43
N THR A 56 9.76 5.04 -0.44
CA THR A 56 8.52 5.74 -0.09
C THR A 56 7.74 4.98 0.98
N ALA A 57 7.72 3.64 0.91
CA ALA A 57 7.04 2.81 1.92
C ALA A 57 7.63 3.05 3.33
N VAL A 58 8.96 2.98 3.45
CA VAL A 58 9.67 3.29 4.70
C VAL A 58 9.38 4.72 5.16
N ALA A 59 9.34 5.68 4.24
CA ALA A 59 9.17 7.09 4.58
C ALA A 59 7.76 7.43 5.12
N ILE A 60 6.72 6.74 4.66
CA ILE A 60 5.32 7.02 5.06
C ILE A 60 4.83 6.08 6.19
N LEU A 61 5.54 4.99 6.48
CA LEU A 61 5.15 3.99 7.48
C LEU A 61 4.80 4.58 8.86
N PRO A 62 5.55 5.55 9.42
CA PRO A 62 5.17 6.14 10.71
C PRO A 62 3.80 6.83 10.68
N GLU A 63 3.48 7.51 9.57
CA GLU A 63 2.19 8.18 9.40
C GLU A 63 1.05 7.17 9.20
N ILE A 64 1.32 6.10 8.44
CA ILE A 64 0.40 4.97 8.25
C ILE A 64 0.04 4.34 9.60
N ASN A 65 1.04 4.04 10.44
CA ASN A 65 0.83 3.47 11.76
C ASN A 65 0.06 4.42 12.70
N ARG A 66 0.35 5.72 12.63
CA ARG A 66 -0.38 6.74 13.38
C ARG A 66 -1.85 6.79 12.98
N LEU A 67 -2.15 6.69 11.68
CA LEU A 67 -3.49 6.73 11.12
C LEU A 67 -4.22 5.39 11.23
N LYS A 68 -3.50 4.29 11.51
CA LYS A 68 -4.03 2.92 11.62
C LYS A 68 -4.77 2.46 10.37
N ILE A 69 -4.24 2.83 9.19
CA ILE A 69 -4.79 2.42 7.89
C ILE A 69 -3.87 1.36 7.31
N PRO A 70 -4.38 0.16 6.93
CA PRO A 70 -3.55 -0.83 6.26
C PRO A 70 -2.94 -0.29 4.96
N LEU A 71 -1.62 -0.42 4.82
CA LEU A 71 -0.85 -0.09 3.63
C LEU A 71 -0.35 -1.37 2.97
N ILE A 72 -0.74 -1.61 1.71
CA ILE A 72 -0.31 -2.78 0.95
C ILE A 72 0.59 -2.35 -0.21
N SER A 73 1.90 -2.63 -0.13
CA SER A 73 2.81 -2.40 -1.26
C SER A 73 2.90 -3.62 -2.19
N PRO A 74 2.73 -3.42 -3.51
CA PRO A 74 2.87 -4.52 -4.48
C PRO A 74 4.32 -4.86 -4.84
N THR A 75 5.30 -4.02 -4.48
CA THR A 75 6.67 -4.10 -5.03
C THR A 75 7.78 -3.83 -4.02
N ALA A 76 7.48 -3.35 -2.80
CA ALA A 76 8.52 -3.04 -1.81
C ALA A 76 9.24 -4.31 -1.32
N SER A 77 10.52 -4.44 -1.67
CA SER A 77 11.34 -5.62 -1.39
C SER A 77 12.34 -5.46 -0.23
N THR A 78 12.49 -4.25 0.31
CA THR A 78 13.48 -3.99 1.37
C THR A 78 13.21 -4.84 2.61
N ASN A 79 14.29 -5.38 3.20
CA ASN A 79 14.20 -6.14 4.44
C ASN A 79 13.82 -5.24 5.63
N GLN A 80 14.05 -3.92 5.54
CA GLN A 80 13.75 -2.98 6.62
C GLN A 80 12.28 -3.00 7.06
N LEU A 81 11.37 -3.35 6.17
CA LEU A 81 9.92 -3.42 6.43
C LEU A 81 9.45 -4.78 6.96
N SER A 82 10.37 -5.66 7.35
CA SER A 82 10.04 -7.05 7.73
C SER A 82 10.04 -7.22 9.25
N GLY A 83 9.15 -8.07 9.77
CA GLY A 83 9.16 -8.48 11.17
C GLY A 83 8.73 -7.39 12.15
N GLN A 84 7.99 -6.39 11.68
CA GLN A 84 7.42 -5.32 12.49
C GLN A 84 5.94 -5.61 12.78
N ASP A 85 5.47 -5.26 13.97
CA ASP A 85 4.03 -5.24 14.31
C ASP A 85 3.47 -3.87 13.92
N ASP A 86 3.06 -3.76 12.66
CA ASP A 86 2.66 -2.50 12.06
C ASP A 86 1.49 -2.68 11.06
N TYR A 87 1.07 -1.57 10.43
CA TYR A 87 -0.01 -1.56 9.45
C TYR A 87 0.50 -1.78 8.01
N PHE A 88 1.72 -2.28 7.82
CA PHE A 88 2.30 -2.51 6.50
C PHE A 88 2.22 -3.98 6.09
N PHE A 89 1.74 -4.19 4.87
CA PHE A 89 1.68 -5.47 4.21
C PHE A 89 2.33 -5.36 2.83
N ARG A 90 2.82 -6.48 2.33
CA ARG A 90 3.26 -6.59 0.94
C ARG A 90 2.95 -7.96 0.38
N VAL A 91 2.78 -7.99 -0.94
CA VAL A 91 2.61 -9.24 -1.71
C VAL A 91 3.88 -9.63 -2.47
N TYR A 92 4.94 -8.82 -2.39
CA TYR A 92 6.22 -9.07 -3.04
C TYR A 92 7.21 -9.75 -2.10
N TYR A 93 8.13 -10.54 -2.67
CA TYR A 93 9.21 -11.15 -1.91
C TYR A 93 10.25 -10.13 -1.45
N THR A 94 10.93 -10.44 -0.35
CA THR A 94 12.03 -9.64 0.17
C THR A 94 13.32 -9.86 -0.59
N ASN A 95 14.24 -8.90 -0.48
CA ASN A 95 15.61 -9.08 -0.95
C ASN A 95 16.29 -10.27 -0.27
N ALA A 96 16.01 -10.53 1.01
CA ALA A 96 16.53 -11.72 1.72
C ALA A 96 16.00 -13.02 1.11
N GLN A 97 14.69 -13.11 0.85
CA GLN A 97 14.08 -14.28 0.20
C GLN A 97 14.63 -14.48 -1.21
N ALA A 98 14.78 -13.41 -2.00
CA ALA A 98 15.37 -13.48 -3.32
C ALA A 98 16.82 -14.01 -3.27
N ALA A 99 17.63 -13.50 -2.34
CA ALA A 99 19.01 -13.96 -2.17
C ALA A 99 19.07 -15.45 -1.81
N GLN A 100 18.16 -15.93 -0.95
CA GLN A 100 18.11 -17.33 -0.57
C GLN A 100 17.73 -18.28 -1.73
N LEU A 101 16.95 -17.79 -2.70
CA LEU A 101 16.57 -18.57 -3.88
C LEU A 101 17.69 -18.66 -4.95
N LEU A 102 18.67 -17.75 -4.89
CA LEU A 102 19.77 -17.67 -5.87
C LEU A 102 21.06 -18.36 -5.38
N ALA A 103 21.09 -18.82 -4.13
CA ALA A 103 22.20 -19.54 -3.52
C ALA A 103 22.09 -21.04 -3.78
#